data_AF-A0A1D2QKJ9-F1
#
_entry.id   AF-A0A1D2QKJ9-F1
#
_cell.length_a   1.000
_cell.length_b   1.000
_cell.length_c   1.000
_cell.angle_alpha   90.00
_cell.angle_beta   90.00
_cell.angle_gamma   90.00
#
_symmetry.space_group_name_H-M   'P 1'
#
loop_
_entity.id
_entity.type
_entity.pdbx_description
1 polymer ?
#
loop_
_entity_poly.entity_id
_entity_poly.type
_entity_poly.pdbx_seq_one_letter_code
_entity_poly.pdbx_strand_id
1 'polypeptide(L)'
;MVNTDSRRRSALSVDDIMGITAEPYRRRILSYLSSIPEDRCPVVELVDVLQSKETGDDPSEKRVRQRLHHIHLPKLQDHGLIGYDEGENEVRYIGSPRLETFLDRMQSPDDDTADGDS
;
A
#
# COMPACT_ATOMS: atom_id res chain seq x y z
N MET A 1 -21.73 -9.18 -25.87
CA MET A 1 -22.23 -9.48 -24.52
C MET A 1 -21.17 -9.03 -23.53
N VAL A 2 -21.53 -8.11 -22.64
CA VAL A 2 -20.69 -7.52 -21.61
C VAL A 2 -20.22 -8.59 -20.63
N ASN A 3 -18.93 -8.90 -20.62
CA ASN A 3 -18.33 -9.80 -19.63
C ASN A 3 -18.18 -9.05 -18.30
N THR A 4 -19.26 -9.04 -17.52
CA THR A 4 -19.27 -9.11 -16.04
C THR A 4 -18.08 -8.51 -15.29
N ASP A 5 -17.91 -7.20 -15.40
CA ASP A 5 -16.99 -6.35 -14.59
C ASP A 5 -17.50 -6.16 -13.14
N SER A 6 -18.20 -7.13 -12.54
CA SER A 6 -18.99 -6.86 -11.32
C SER A 6 -19.15 -8.01 -10.34
N ARG A 7 -18.37 -9.10 -10.44
CA ARG A 7 -18.62 -10.30 -9.62
C ARG A 7 -17.51 -10.81 -8.69
N ARG A 8 -16.39 -10.10 -8.52
CA ARG A 8 -15.39 -10.41 -7.47
C ARG A 8 -14.67 -9.18 -6.91
N ARG A 9 -15.42 -8.23 -6.32
CA ARG A 9 -14.93 -7.53 -5.13
C ARG A 9 -14.88 -8.54 -3.99
N SER A 10 -13.95 -9.49 -4.07
CA SER A 10 -13.72 -10.44 -2.97
C SER A 10 -13.26 -9.57 -1.81
N ALA A 11 -14.04 -9.48 -0.73
CA ALA A 11 -13.58 -8.82 0.48
C ALA A 11 -12.23 -9.45 0.85
N LEU A 12 -11.15 -8.68 0.77
CA LEU A 12 -9.79 -9.17 0.99
C LEU A 12 -9.75 -10.05 2.23
N SER A 13 -9.20 -11.26 2.08
CA SER A 13 -9.03 -12.15 3.22
C SER A 13 -7.93 -11.61 4.14
N VAL A 14 -7.90 -12.09 5.38
CA VAL A 14 -6.83 -11.72 6.32
C VAL A 14 -5.47 -12.18 5.78
N ASP A 15 -5.41 -13.37 5.18
CA ASP A 15 -4.19 -13.91 4.57
C ASP A 15 -3.70 -13.04 3.40
N ASP A 16 -4.62 -12.53 2.56
CA ASP A 16 -4.28 -11.59 1.50
C ASP A 16 -3.69 -10.30 2.06
N ILE A 17 -4.35 -9.71 3.08
CA ILE A 17 -3.88 -8.48 3.73
C ILE A 17 -2.49 -8.70 4.30
N MET A 18 -2.30 -9.75 5.11
CA MET A 18 -1.01 -10.09 5.71
C MET A 18 0.07 -10.32 4.64
N GLY A 19 -0.23 -11.06 3.57
CA GLY A 19 0.71 -11.30 2.47
C GLY A 19 1.07 -10.04 1.67
N ILE A 20 0.12 -9.12 1.51
CA ILE A 20 0.35 -7.82 0.87
C ILE A 20 1.24 -6.96 1.74
N THR A 21 0.90 -6.80 3.03
CA THR A 21 1.57 -5.90 3.97
C THR A 21 2.85 -6.48 4.57
N ALA A 22 3.13 -7.78 4.40
CA ALA A 22 4.41 -8.37 4.80
C ALA A 22 5.59 -7.81 3.99
N GLU A 23 5.35 -7.34 2.76
CA GLU A 23 6.38 -6.69 1.95
C GLU A 23 6.54 -5.21 2.38
N PRO A 24 7.74 -4.80 2.83
CA PRO A 24 7.97 -3.45 3.35
C PRO A 24 7.55 -2.34 2.40
N TYR A 25 7.83 -2.50 1.10
CA TYR A 25 7.51 -1.48 0.10
C TYR A 25 6.00 -1.36 -0.11
N ARG A 26 5.28 -2.49 -0.23
CA ARG A 26 3.82 -2.47 -0.38
C ARG A 26 3.14 -1.88 0.85
N ARG A 27 3.61 -2.25 2.05
CA ARG A 27 3.09 -1.69 3.30
C ARG A 27 3.29 -0.17 3.34
N ARG A 28 4.48 0.31 3.02
CA ARG A 28 4.82 1.74 3.07
C ARG A 28 4.02 2.56 2.05
N ILE A 29 3.86 2.03 0.83
CA ILE A 29 2.97 2.62 -0.19
C ILE A 29 1.55 2.73 0.34
N LEU A 30 0.98 1.63 0.86
CA LEU A 30 -0.40 1.61 1.33
C LEU A 30 -0.62 2.52 2.55
N SER A 31 0.30 2.50 3.52
CA SER A 31 0.28 3.41 4.68
C SER A 31 0.29 4.87 4.22
N TYR A 32 1.21 5.23 3.33
CA TYR A 32 1.32 6.59 2.81
C TYR A 32 0.04 7.01 2.05
N LEU A 33 -0.43 6.19 1.11
CA LEU A 33 -1.65 6.45 0.35
C LEU A 33 -2.91 6.55 1.25
N SER A 34 -2.97 5.79 2.34
CA SER A 34 -4.08 5.88 3.30
C SER A 34 -4.03 7.13 4.19
N SER A 35 -2.86 7.79 4.26
CA SER A 35 -2.64 8.95 5.13
C SER A 35 -2.81 10.31 4.43
N ILE A 36 -2.71 10.33 3.10
CA ILE A 36 -2.90 11.55 2.31
C ILE A 36 -4.40 11.85 2.16
N PRO A 37 -4.81 13.13 2.14
CA PRO A 37 -6.22 13.50 1.96
C PRO A 37 -6.71 13.28 0.53
N GLU A 38 -5.81 13.33 -0.46
CA GLU A 38 -6.11 13.05 -1.86
C GLU A 38 -6.15 11.54 -2.15
N ASP A 39 -7.07 11.10 -2.99
CA ASP A 39 -7.13 9.71 -3.46
C ASP A 39 -6.14 9.42 -4.59
N ARG A 40 -5.34 10.39 -5.03
CA ARG A 40 -4.38 10.29 -6.15
C ARG A 40 -3.00 10.73 -5.72
N CYS A 41 -2.00 10.01 -6.20
CA CYS A 41 -0.59 10.24 -5.90
C CYS A 41 0.28 9.88 -7.12
N PRO A 42 1.18 10.77 -7.56
CA PRO A 42 2.10 10.47 -8.65
C PRO A 42 3.17 9.45 -8.21
N VAL A 43 3.60 8.58 -9.13
CA VAL A 43 4.60 7.54 -8.84
C VAL A 43 5.92 8.11 -8.34
N VAL A 44 6.29 9.32 -8.76
CA VAL A 44 7.51 10.00 -8.28
C VAL A 44 7.48 10.22 -6.76
N GLU A 45 6.33 10.59 -6.21
CA GLU A 45 6.18 10.83 -4.77
C GLU A 45 6.26 9.50 -4.00
N LEU A 46 5.73 8.41 -4.56
CA LEU A 46 5.93 7.07 -3.99
C LEU A 46 7.39 6.64 -3.99
N VAL A 47 8.18 7.05 -4.99
CA VAL A 47 9.63 6.79 -4.99
C VAL A 47 10.28 7.52 -3.82
N ASP A 48 9.99 8.81 -3.62
CA ASP A 48 10.55 9.61 -2.52
C ASP A 48 10.19 9.02 -1.14
N VAL A 49 8.95 8.57 -0.98
CA VAL A 49 8.47 7.89 0.23
C VAL A 49 9.22 6.58 0.48
N LEU A 50 9.55 5.82 -0.56
CA LEU A 50 10.26 4.54 -0.44
C LEU A 50 11.77 4.68 -0.25
N GLN A 51 12.36 5.80 -0.67
CA GLN A 51 13.79 6.08 -0.51
C GLN A 51 14.15 6.67 0.85
N SER A 52 13.17 7.04 1.67
CA SER A 52 13.48 7.54 3.02
C SER A 52 14.11 6.43 3.89
N LYS A 53 15.19 6.82 4.60
CA LYS A 53 16.32 6.01 5.13
C LYS A 53 16.04 4.80 6.05
N GLU A 54 14.80 4.41 6.25
CA GLU A 54 14.37 3.45 7.28
C GLU A 54 14.77 1.99 7.00
N THR A 55 15.22 1.62 5.79
CA THR A 55 15.39 0.21 5.39
C THR A 55 16.84 -0.26 5.14
N GLY A 56 17.85 0.57 5.42
CA GLY A 56 19.27 0.14 5.49
C GLY A 56 19.97 -0.22 4.16
N ASP A 57 19.22 -0.48 3.09
CA ASP A 57 19.70 -0.61 1.71
C ASP A 57 18.83 0.33 0.86
N ASP A 58 19.39 1.45 0.40
CA ASP A 58 18.68 2.44 -0.41
C ASP A 58 18.97 2.17 -1.90
N PRO A 59 18.13 1.39 -2.61
CA PRO A 59 18.30 1.20 -4.04
C PRO A 59 18.16 2.54 -4.76
N SER A 60 18.90 2.69 -5.87
CA SER A 60 18.79 3.89 -6.70
C SER A 60 17.33 4.17 -7.09
N GLU A 61 16.99 5.45 -7.24
CA GLU A 61 15.67 5.93 -7.63
C GLU A 61 15.11 5.16 -8.84
N LYS A 62 15.98 4.91 -9.83
CA LYS A 62 15.66 4.12 -11.03
C LYS A 62 15.23 2.69 -10.68
N ARG A 63 15.88 2.02 -9.73
CA ARG A 63 15.51 0.67 -9.29
C ARG A 63 14.19 0.67 -8.52
N VAL A 64 13.96 1.65 -7.64
CA VAL A 64 12.69 1.78 -6.91
C VAL A 64 11.55 1.96 -7.90
N ARG A 65 11.70 2.90 -8.84
CA ARG A 65 10.72 3.16 -9.90
C ARG A 65 10.44 1.90 -10.73
N GLN A 66 11.47 1.19 -11.20
CA GLN A 66 11.29 -0.07 -11.93
C GLN A 66 10.52 -1.13 -11.12
N ARG A 67 10.80 -1.26 -9.81
CA ARG A 67 10.07 -2.20 -8.94
C ARG A 67 8.62 -1.76 -8.73
N LEU A 68 8.35 -0.46 -8.60
CA LEU A 68 7.00 0.06 -8.51
C LEU A 68 6.19 -0.35 -9.76
N HIS A 69 6.70 -0.05 -10.95
CA HIS A 69 6.03 -0.34 -12.20
C HIS A 69 5.81 -1.84 -12.45
N HIS A 70 6.80 -2.67 -12.16
CA HIS A 70 6.77 -4.06 -12.60
C HIS A 70 6.39 -5.07 -11.51
N ILE A 71 6.36 -4.67 -10.24
CA ILE A 71 6.18 -5.60 -9.12
C ILE A 71 5.11 -5.10 -8.16
N HIS A 72 5.28 -3.90 -7.61
CA HIS A 72 4.47 -3.48 -6.47
C HIS A 72 3.10 -2.95 -6.91
N LEU A 73 3.06 -2.01 -7.85
CA LEU A 73 1.80 -1.36 -8.26
C LEU A 73 0.87 -2.33 -9.01
N PRO A 74 1.33 -3.14 -9.99
CA PRO A 74 0.47 -4.12 -10.63
C PRO A 74 -0.14 -5.11 -9.62
N LYS A 75 0.67 -5.60 -8.67
CA LYS A 75 0.19 -6.54 -7.65
C LYS A 75 -0.84 -5.92 -6.72
N LEU A 76 -0.65 -4.66 -6.31
CA LEU A 76 -1.65 -3.95 -5.49
C LEU A 76 -2.95 -3.71 -6.28
N GLN A 77 -2.85 -3.44 -7.58
CA GLN A 77 -3.99 -3.28 -8.47
C GLN A 77 -4.75 -4.60 -8.66
N ASP A 78 -4.07 -5.73 -8.78
CA ASP A 78 -4.70 -7.07 -8.90
C ASP A 78 -5.58 -7.39 -7.66
N HIS A 79 -5.22 -6.85 -6.50
CA HIS A 79 -6.00 -6.94 -5.26
C HIS A 79 -7.11 -5.89 -5.15
N GLY A 80 -7.23 -4.96 -6.11
CA GLY A 80 -8.22 -3.89 -6.12
C GLY A 80 -7.98 -2.81 -5.07
N LEU A 81 -6.78 -2.73 -4.49
CA LEU A 81 -6.42 -1.75 -3.46
C LEU A 81 -6.08 -0.37 -4.03
N ILE A 82 -5.60 -0.36 -5.28
CA ILE A 82 -5.27 0.84 -6.03
C ILE A 82 -5.74 0.70 -7.48
N GLY A 83 -5.96 1.83 -8.14
CA GLY A 83 -5.90 1.93 -9.60
C GLY A 83 -4.55 2.51 -9.98
N TYR A 84 -3.85 1.89 -10.93
CA TYR A 84 -2.55 2.34 -11.38
C TYR A 84 -2.58 2.65 -12.88
N ASP A 85 -2.27 3.90 -13.23
CA ASP A 85 -2.13 4.36 -14.62
C ASP A 85 -0.64 4.44 -15.00
N GLU A 86 -0.20 3.50 -15.83
CA GLU A 86 1.17 3.47 -16.36
C GLU A 86 1.48 4.62 -17.32
N GLY A 87 0.47 5.12 -18.06
CA GLY A 87 0.65 6.21 -19.01
C GLY A 87 0.88 7.54 -18.30
N GLU A 88 0.04 7.81 -17.30
CA GLU A 88 0.09 9.05 -16.52
C GLU A 88 1.05 8.98 -15.33
N ASN A 89 1.61 7.79 -15.02
CA ASN A 89 2.42 7.56 -13.82
C ASN A 89 1.71 8.01 -12.54
N GLU A 90 0.42 7.70 -12.45
CA GLU A 90 -0.44 8.09 -11.33
C GLU A 90 -1.04 6.86 -10.66
N VAL A 91 -1.08 6.88 -9.33
CA VAL A 91 -1.72 5.87 -8.50
C VAL A 91 -2.94 6.49 -7.84
N ARG A 92 -4.07 5.82 -7.97
CA ARG A 92 -5.30 6.13 -7.25
C ARG A 92 -5.49 5.15 -6.10
N TYR A 93 -5.56 5.63 -4.87
CA TYR A 93 -5.90 4.82 -3.71
C TYR A 93 -7.40 4.48 -3.74
N ILE A 94 -7.73 3.19 -3.66
CA ILE A 94 -9.11 2.70 -3.55
C ILE A 94 -9.37 2.25 -2.11
N GLY A 95 -8.38 1.60 -1.49
CA GLY A 95 -8.45 1.15 -0.12
C GLY A 95 -9.40 -0.02 0.11
N SER A 96 -9.50 -0.43 1.37
CA SER A 96 -10.56 -1.31 1.85
C SER A 96 -10.70 -1.17 3.37
N PRO A 97 -11.92 -1.29 3.93
CA PRO A 97 -12.11 -1.11 5.38
C PRO A 97 -11.24 -2.06 6.23
N ARG A 98 -11.07 -3.31 5.77
CA ARG A 98 -10.22 -4.29 6.48
C ARG A 98 -8.73 -3.94 6.41
N LEU A 99 -8.26 -3.47 5.26
CA LEU A 99 -6.87 -3.01 5.13
C LEU A 99 -6.64 -1.80 6.03
N GLU A 100 -7.53 -0.81 6.00
CA GLU A 100 -7.40 0.42 6.79
C GLU A 100 -7.35 0.11 8.29
N THR A 101 -8.25 -0.75 8.78
CA THR A 101 -8.22 -1.22 10.18
C THR A 101 -6.90 -1.91 10.51
N PHE A 102 -6.35 -2.70 9.58
CA PHE A 102 -5.07 -3.39 9.78
C PHE A 102 -3.86 -2.44 9.76
N LEU A 103 -3.85 -1.47 8.84
CA LEU A 103 -2.82 -0.43 8.76
C LEU A 103 -2.81 0.47 9.99
N ASP A 104 -4.00 0.83 10.50
CA ASP A 104 -4.16 1.59 11.74
C ASP A 104 -3.58 0.83 12.93
N ARG A 105 -3.90 -0.47 13.06
CA ARG A 105 -3.36 -1.31 14.13
C ARG A 105 -1.84 -1.52 14.07
N MET A 106 -1.25 -1.49 12.87
CA MET A 106 0.21 -1.56 12.72
C MET A 106 0.90 -0.21 13.03
N GLN A 107 0.20 0.90 12.87
CA GLN A 107 0.73 2.25 13.11
C GLN A 107 0.49 2.73 14.53
N SER A 108 -0.51 2.18 15.23
CA SER A 108 -0.60 2.31 16.68
C SER A 108 0.56 1.53 17.30
N PRO A 109 1.61 2.18 17.84
CA PRO A 109 2.49 1.47 18.78
C PRO A 109 1.59 0.94 19.89
N ASP A 110 1.77 -0.30 20.31
CA ASP A 110 0.96 -0.93 21.33
C ASP A 110 0.75 0.03 22.53
N ASP A 111 -0.46 0.58 22.64
CA ASP A 111 -0.91 1.40 23.77
C ASP A 111 -1.26 0.46 24.94
N ASP A 112 -0.34 -0.46 25.24
CA ASP A 112 -0.45 -1.53 26.24
C ASP A 112 0.84 -1.60 27.09
N THR A 113 1.28 -0.42 27.55
CA THR A 113 2.11 -0.31 28.76
C THR A 113 1.44 0.66 29.72
N ALA A 114 0.19 0.37 30.05
CA ALA A 114 -0.49 0.97 31.19
C ALA A 114 -1.01 -0.15 32.10
N ASP A 115 -0.11 -1.02 32.57
CA ASP A 115 -0.35 -1.84 33.75
C ASP A 115 0.97 -2.07 34.50
N GLY A 116 1.09 -1.38 35.62
CA GLY A 116 2.23 -1.44 36.53
C GLY A 116 2.21 -0.37 37.61
N ASP A 117 1.02 0.06 38.06
CA ASP A 117 0.85 0.70 39.36
C ASP A 117 1.00 -0.38 40.44
N SER A 118 2.10 -0.32 41.20
CA SER A 118 2.23 -0.81 42.59
C SER A 118 3.52 -0.30 43.21
#